data_AF-A0AAP9ZWY8-F1
#
_entry.id   AF-A0AAP9ZWY8-F1
#
_cell.length_a   1.000
_cell.length_b   1.000
_cell.length_c   1.000
_cell.angle_alpha   90.00
_cell.angle_beta   90.00
_cell.angle_gamma   90.00
#
_symmetry.space_group_name_H-M   'P 1'
#
loop_
_entity.id
_entity.type
_entity.pdbx_description
1 polymer ?
#
loop_
_entity_poly.entity_id
_entity_poly.type
_entity_poly.pdbx_seq_one_letter_code
_entity_poly.pdbx_strand_id
1 'polypeptide(L)' 'MTTNTLFHLLDRLDSAKIHYTLSRNRPDTVLVSVTVVGMRVEIDVFRDGHTEVCIFRGTEEPTDDANALDQIIEANRD' A
#
# COMPACT_ATOMS: atom_id res chain seq x y z
N MET A 1 12.80 -0.77 -26.88
CA MET A 1 12.30 -1.78 -25.93
C MET A 1 11.12 -1.17 -25.20
N THR A 2 10.02 -1.92 -25.02
CA THR A 2 8.86 -1.44 -24.26
C THR A 2 9.21 -1.47 -22.78
N THR A 3 9.08 -0.33 -22.08
CA THR A 3 9.31 -0.26 -20.63
C THR A 3 8.23 -1.04 -19.90
N ASN A 4 8.62 -1.94 -19.00
CA ASN A 4 7.67 -2.64 -18.13
C ASN A 4 7.28 -1.71 -16.98
N THR A 5 5.99 -1.36 -16.86
CA THR A 5 5.51 -0.40 -15.86
C THR A 5 5.84 -0.81 -14.42
N LEU A 6 5.70 -2.10 -14.10
CA LEU A 6 6.01 -2.60 -12.76
C LEU A 6 7.48 -2.38 -12.45
N PHE A 7 8.40 -2.91 -13.27
CA PHE A 7 9.84 -2.77 -13.01
C PHE A 7 10.28 -1.30 -12.97
N HIS A 8 9.75 -0.45 -13.85
CA HIS A 8 10.03 0.99 -13.78
C HIS A 8 9.54 1.65 -12.49
N LEU A 9 8.40 1.22 -11.93
CA LEU A 9 7.95 1.65 -10.61
C LEU A 9 8.90 1.16 -9.51
N LEU A 10 9.30 -0.11 -9.54
CA LEU A 10 10.20 -0.70 -8.54
C LEU A 10 11.57 -0.02 -8.55
N ASP A 11 12.15 0.23 -9.72
CA ASP A 11 13.43 0.95 -9.86
C ASP A 11 13.37 2.36 -9.22
N ARG A 12 12.23 3.04 -9.33
CA ARG A 12 12.02 4.36 -8.72
C ARG A 12 11.92 4.28 -7.19
N LEU A 13 11.24 3.25 -6.66
CA LEU A 13 11.14 3.01 -5.23
C LEU A 13 12.51 2.64 -4.64
N ASP A 14 13.25 1.76 -5.33
CA ASP A 14 14.60 1.35 -4.94
C ASP A 14 15.59 2.52 -4.95
N SER A 15 15.54 3.35 -5.99
CA SER A 15 16.37 4.57 -6.09
C SER A 15 16.07 5.56 -4.97
N ALA A 16 14.82 5.61 -4.51
CA ALA A 16 14.39 6.45 -3.39
C ALA A 16 14.61 5.78 -2.02
N LYS A 17 15.09 4.53 -1.97
CA LYS A 17 15.22 3.71 -0.75
C LYS A 17 13.89 3.54 0.00
N ILE A 18 12.79 3.49 -0.74
CA ILE A 18 11.45 3.25 -0.19
C ILE A 18 11.19 1.75 -0.25
N HIS A 19 11.06 1.11 0.91
CA HIS A 19 10.74 -0.31 1.00
C HIS A 19 9.29 -0.58 0.59
N TYR A 20 9.08 -1.70 -0.09
CA TYR A 20 7.76 -2.15 -0.53
C TYR A 20 7.62 -3.66 -0.40
N THR A 21 6.38 -4.13 -0.38
CA THR A 21 6.03 -5.54 -0.55
C THR A 21 5.21 -5.73 -1.82
N LEU A 22 5.41 -6.87 -2.47
CA LEU A 22 4.63 -7.27 -3.63
C LEU A 22 3.64 -8.36 -3.21
N SER A 23 2.40 -8.21 -3.62
CA SER A 23 1.37 -9.22 -3.44
C SER A 23 0.50 -9.36 -4.68
N ARG A 24 -0.24 -10.46 -4.77
CA ARG A 24 -1.18 -10.71 -5.87
C ARG A 24 -2.51 -11.12 -5.28
N ASN A 25 -3.39 -10.13 -5.13
CA ASN A 25 -4.71 -10.31 -4.53
C ASN A 25 -5.80 -10.49 -5.61
N ARG A 26 -5.54 -10.05 -6.85
CA ARG A 26 -6.41 -10.20 -8.01
C ARG A 26 -5.62 -10.83 -9.18
N PRO A 27 -6.27 -11.57 -10.08
CA PRO A 27 -5.58 -12.24 -11.19
C PRO A 27 -4.82 -11.30 -12.13
N ASP A 28 -5.30 -10.07 -12.31
CA ASP A 28 -4.81 -9.15 -13.33
C ASP A 28 -3.95 -8.00 -12.80
N THR A 29 -3.64 -8.00 -11.50
CA THR A 29 -2.81 -6.97 -10.87
C THR A 29 -1.65 -7.57 -10.07
N VAL A 30 -0.59 -6.78 -9.94
CA VAL A 30 0.39 -6.91 -8.85
C VAL A 30 0.20 -5.71 -7.96
N LEU A 31 -0.10 -5.94 -6.69
CA LEU A 31 -0.18 -4.88 -5.68
C LEU A 31 1.23 -4.60 -5.15
N VAL A 32 1.66 -3.35 -5.28
CA VAL A 32 2.85 -2.80 -4.64
C VAL A 32 2.38 -2.02 -3.41
N SER A 33 2.65 -2.56 -2.22
CA SER A 33 2.31 -1.91 -0.95
C SER A 33 3.53 -1.21 -0.38
N VAL A 34 3.39 0.08 -0.11
CA VAL A 34 4.43 0.95 0.44
C VAL A 34 3.96 1.49 1.79
N THR A 35 4.81 1.40 2.80
CA THR A 35 4.57 2.05 4.10
C THR A 35 5.66 3.08 4.33
N VAL A 36 5.25 4.34 4.50
CA VAL A 36 6.10 5.44 4.95
C VAL A 36 5.44 6.10 6.15
N VAL A 37 6.18 6.88 6.94
CA VAL A 37 5.66 7.47 8.18
C VAL A 37 4.36 8.25 7.93
N GLY A 38 3.28 7.83 8.59
CA GLY A 38 1.96 8.45 8.51
C GLY A 38 1.19 8.17 7.21
N MET A 39 1.68 7.27 6.36
CA MET A 39 1.05 6.95 5.09
C MET A 39 1.28 5.51 4.63
N ARG A 40 0.17 4.83 4.30
CA ARG A 40 0.21 3.61 3.49
C ARG A 40 -0.21 3.95 2.07
N VAL A 41 0.56 3.50 1.09
CA VAL A 41 0.23 3.64 -0.32
C VAL A 41 0.10 2.25 -0.93
N GLU A 42 -1.00 2.02 -1.63
CA GLU A 42 -1.28 0.79 -2.36
C GLU A 42 -1.35 1.13 -3.84
N ILE A 43 -0.49 0.50 -4.65
CA ILE A 43 -0.43 0.69 -6.10
C ILE A 43 -0.74 -0.63 -6.79
N ASP A 44 -1.91 -0.74 -7.41
CA ASP A 44 -2.25 -1.88 -8.26
C ASP A 44 -1.68 -1.64 -9.67
N VAL A 45 -0.73 -2.47 -10.09
CA VAL A 45 -0.19 -2.47 -11.46
C VAL A 45 -0.87 -3.56 -12.27
N PHE A 46 -1.64 -3.17 -13.27
CA PHE A 46 -2.38 -4.07 -14.14
C PHE A 46 -1.49 -4.68 -15.22
N ARG A 47 -1.90 -5.85 -15.74
CA ARG A 47 -1.20 -6.56 -16.82
C ARG A 47 -0.93 -5.71 -18.06
N ASP A 48 -1.83 -4.79 -18.38
CA ASP A 48 -1.72 -3.86 -19.53
C ASP A 48 -0.85 -2.63 -19.24
N GLY A 49 -0.33 -2.51 -18.01
CA GLY A 49 0.50 -1.40 -17.56
C GLY A 49 -0.27 -0.22 -16.98
N HIS A 50 -1.61 -0.28 -16.88
CA HIS A 50 -2.40 0.68 -16.11
C HIS A 50 -2.04 0.60 -14.62
N THR A 51 -2.18 1.71 -13.89
CA THR A 51 -1.92 1.76 -12.45
C THR A 51 -3.04 2.50 -11.72
N GLU A 52 -3.53 1.91 -10.63
CA GLU A 52 -4.41 2.57 -9.67
C GLU A 52 -3.64 2.81 -8.36
N VAL A 53 -3.82 3.98 -7.74
CA VAL A 53 -3.10 4.36 -6.52
C VAL A 53 -4.08 4.79 -5.44
N CYS A 54 -4.04 4.09 -4.31
CA CYS A 54 -4.77 4.43 -3.09
C CYS A 54 -3.79 4.96 -2.04
N ILE A 55 -4.09 6.12 -1.46
CA ILE A 55 -3.27 6.76 -0.42
C ILE A 55 -4.07 6.85 0.87
N PHE A 56 -3.63 6.11 1.87
CA PHE A 56 -4.19 6.10 3.22
C PHE A 56 -3.28 6.96 4.11
N ARG A 57 -3.83 8.01 4.71
CA ARG A 57 -3.10 8.91 5.63
C ARG A 57 -3.59 8.68 7.05
N GLY A 58 -2.69 8.75 8.01
CA GLY A 58 -3.00 8.61 9.44
C GLY A 58 -1.87 9.11 10.33
N THR A 59 -2.08 9.02 11.63
CA THR A 59 -1.03 9.24 12.64
C THR A 59 -0.42 7.88 13.01
N GLU A 60 0.86 7.90 13.40
CA GLU A 60 1.53 6.73 14.01
C GLU A 60 1.69 6.92 15.52
N GLU A 61 0.94 7.86 16.09
CA GLU A 61 0.96 8.10 17.52
C GLU A 61 0.38 6.88 18.26
N PRO A 62 1.11 6.32 19.24
CA PRO A 62 0.56 5.27 20.07
C PRO A 62 -0.60 5.83 20.89
N THR A 63 -1.63 5.01 21.09
CA THR A 63 -2.73 5.33 22.00
C THR A 63 -2.49 4.67 23.34
N ASP A 64 -2.70 5.43 24.42
CA ASP A 64 -2.72 4.89 25.79
C ASP A 64 -4.12 4.36 26.17
N ASP A 65 -5.11 4.44 25.28
CA ASP A 65 -6.43 3.86 25.50
C ASP A 65 -6.37 2.33 25.33
N ALA A 66 -6.37 1.63 26.46
CA ALA A 66 -6.36 0.17 26.53
C ALA A 66 -7.57 -0.48 25.82
N ASN A 67 -8.67 0.24 25.61
CA ASN A 67 -9.88 -0.27 24.97
C ASN A 67 -9.97 0.10 23.47
N ALA A 68 -8.96 0.78 22.91
CA ALA A 68 -9.01 1.28 21.54
C ALA A 68 -9.31 0.17 20.51
N LEU A 69 -8.73 -1.02 20.69
CA LEU A 69 -8.97 -2.15 19.80
C LEU A 69 -10.43 -2.64 19.86
N ASP A 70 -10.99 -2.79 21.06
CA ASP A 70 -12.37 -3.25 21.25
C ASP A 70 -13.38 -2.26 20.66
N GLN A 71 -13.13 -0.95 20.81
CA GLN A 71 -13.95 0.10 20.19
C GLN A 71 -13.95 -0.01 18.65
N ILE A 72 -12.78 -0.23 18.04
CA ILE A 72 -12.67 -0.43 16.59
C ILE A 72 -13.44 -1.67 16.16
N ILE A 73 -13.33 -2.78 16.90
CA ILE A 73 -14.05 -4.02 16.60
C ILE A 73 -15.56 -3.80 16.64
N GLU A 74 -16.08 -3.18 17.71
CA GLU A 74 -17.51 -2.97 17.86
C GLU A 74 -18.07 -2.01 16.80
N ALA A 75 -17.32 -0.96 16.44
CA ALA A 75 -17.74 0.00 15.41
C ALA A 75 -17.81 -0.59 13.99
N ASN A 76 -17.21 -1.77 13.77
CA ASN A 76 -17.20 -2.46 12.47
C ASN A 76 -17.93 -3.80 12.51
N ARG A 77 -18.74 -4.03 13.55
CA ARG A 77 -19.65 -5.17 13.64
C ARG A 77 -20.96 -4.78 12.96
N ASP A 78 -21.42 -5.60 12.02
CA ASP A 78 -22.61 -5.36 11.16
C ASP A 78 -23.90 -5.05 11.95
#